data_AF-A0A4U8TA90-F1
#
_entry.id   AF-A0A4U8TA90-F1
#
_cell.length_a   1.000
_cell.length_b   1.000
_cell.length_c   1.000
_cell.angle_alpha   90.00
_cell.angle_beta   90.00
_cell.angle_gamma   90.00
#
_symmetry.space_group_name_H-M   'P 1'
#
loop_
_entity.id
_entity.type
_entity.pdbx_description
1 polymer ?
#
loop_
_entity_poly.entity_id
_entity_poly.type
_entity_poly.pdbx_seq_one_letter_code
_entity_poly.pdbx_strand_id
1 'polypeptide(L)'
;MLSFKRAALSSVELVCAIIIFAIVASVGVRYMGYIGHKQCLNELKSRLISTQSALSAYYAQRFLQADSIDTTKAYVILSRLEQNNRAKCAFYVHSGSIMAIVDSKNLQFVLEPASLVINPKISCLLKEALCKDFTDRILDK
;
A
#
# COMPACT_ATOMS: atom_id res chain seq x y z
N MET A 1 -45.66 -13.65 27.03
CA MET A 1 -45.23 -15.05 26.84
C MET A 1 -45.00 -15.26 25.35
N LEU A 2 -43.78 -14.99 24.86
CA LEU A 2 -43.46 -15.10 23.43
C LEU A 2 -43.37 -16.59 23.06
N SER A 3 -44.42 -17.07 22.40
CA SER A 3 -44.48 -18.43 21.87
C SER A 3 -43.52 -18.55 20.69
N PHE A 4 -42.31 -19.03 20.96
CA PHE A 4 -41.39 -19.53 19.93
C PHE A 4 -42.05 -20.76 19.31
N LYS A 5 -42.77 -20.57 18.20
CA LYS A 5 -43.14 -21.68 17.31
C LYS A 5 -41.84 -22.33 16.84
N ARG A 6 -41.54 -23.52 17.37
CA ARG A 6 -40.48 -24.39 16.85
C ARG A 6 -40.88 -24.82 15.44
N ALA A 7 -40.51 -24.03 14.45
CA ALA A 7 -40.44 -24.52 13.08
C ALA A 7 -39.38 -25.63 13.10
N ALA A 8 -39.82 -26.88 12.98
CA ALA A 8 -38.92 -27.98 12.74
C ALA A 8 -38.33 -27.73 11.34
N LEU A 9 -37.15 -27.13 11.28
CA LEU A 9 -36.38 -27.05 10.05
C LEU A 9 -36.27 -28.48 9.52
N SER A 10 -36.76 -28.70 8.30
CA SER A 10 -36.52 -29.96 7.62
C SER A 10 -35.00 -30.12 7.50
N SER A 11 -34.48 -31.33 7.75
CA SER A 11 -33.04 -31.61 7.62
C SER A 11 -32.51 -31.20 6.24
N VAL A 12 -33.36 -31.26 5.21
CA VAL A 12 -33.08 -30.80 3.85
C VAL A 12 -32.91 -29.29 3.77
N GLU A 13 -33.77 -28.50 4.42
CA GLU A 13 -33.64 -27.03 4.47
C GLU A 13 -32.37 -26.60 5.21
N LEU A 14 -32.01 -27.31 6.29
CA LEU A 14 -30.78 -27.07 7.02
C LEU A 14 -29.54 -27.34 6.14
N VAL A 15 -29.52 -28.47 5.42
CA VAL A 15 -28.43 -28.81 4.50
C VAL A 15 -28.32 -27.78 3.37
N CYS A 16 -29.43 -27.39 2.76
CA CYS A 16 -29.45 -26.33 1.76
C CYS A 16 -28.92 -25.00 2.30
N ALA A 17 -29.33 -24.60 3.52
CA ALA A 17 -28.83 -23.39 4.16
C ALA A 17 -27.31 -23.45 4.39
N ILE A 18 -26.78 -24.57 4.89
CA ILE A 18 -25.33 -24.75 5.10
C ILE A 18 -24.56 -24.64 3.78
N ILE A 19 -25.06 -25.24 2.69
CA ILE A 19 -24.43 -25.16 1.37
C ILE A 19 -24.40 -23.71 0.87
N ILE A 20 -25.52 -22.99 0.99
CA ILE A 20 -25.60 -21.57 0.60
C ILE A 20 -24.61 -20.74 1.42
N PHE A 21 -24.58 -20.92 2.74
CA PHE A 21 -23.64 -20.23 3.62
C PHE A 21 -22.18 -20.53 3.25
N ALA A 22 -21.85 -21.79 2.95
CA ALA A 22 -20.49 -22.16 2.53
C ALA A 22 -20.08 -21.47 1.23
N ILE A 23 -20.98 -21.41 0.24
CA ILE A 23 -20.72 -20.71 -1.04
C ILE A 23 -20.51 -19.22 -0.78
N VAL A 24 -21.43 -18.56 -0.07
CA VAL A 24 -21.34 -17.11 0.21
C VAL A 24 -20.09 -16.79 1.02
N ALA A 25 -19.76 -17.59 2.04
CA ALA A 25 -18.55 -17.41 2.85
C ALA A 25 -17.28 -17.55 1.99
N SER A 26 -17.23 -18.54 1.09
CA SER A 26 -16.06 -18.74 0.22
C SER A 26 -15.80 -17.56 -0.72
N VAL A 27 -16.87 -16.95 -1.26
CA VAL A 27 -16.79 -15.76 -2.11
C VAL A 27 -16.42 -14.53 -1.28
N GLY A 28 -17.04 -14.37 -0.10
CA GLY A 28 -16.78 -13.27 0.82
C GLY A 28 -15.32 -13.19 1.27
N VAL A 29 -14.69 -14.33 1.62
CA VAL A 29 -13.28 -14.38 2.02
C VAL A 29 -12.36 -13.93 0.90
N ARG A 30 -12.60 -14.37 -0.34
CA ARG A 30 -11.79 -13.96 -1.51
C ARG A 30 -11.92 -12.46 -1.78
N TYR A 31 -13.14 -11.93 -1.68
CA TYR A 31 -13.41 -10.52 -1.91
C TYR A 31 -12.78 -9.62 -0.83
N MET A 32 -12.84 -10.02 0.44
CA MET A 32 -12.19 -9.31 1.54
C MET A 32 -10.66 -9.26 1.37
N GLY A 33 -10.03 -10.35 0.91
CA GLY A 33 -8.60 -10.36 0.61
C GLY A 33 -8.22 -9.35 -0.49
N TYR A 34 -9.03 -9.27 -1.55
CA TYR A 34 -8.81 -8.28 -2.62
C TYR A 34 -8.97 -6.83 -2.13
N ILE A 35 -9.97 -6.55 -1.29
CA ILE A 35 -10.14 -5.22 -0.68
C ILE A 35 -8.94 -4.86 0.18
N GLY A 36 -8.48 -5.78 1.03
CA GLY A 36 -7.30 -5.56 1.88
C GLY A 36 -6.05 -5.21 1.09
N HIS A 37 -5.82 -5.94 -0.01
CA HIS A 37 -4.72 -5.66 -0.95
C HIS A 37 -4.81 -4.24 -1.52
N LYS A 38 -5.98 -3.87 -2.05
CA LYS A 38 -6.20 -2.56 -2.67
C LYS A 38 -6.10 -1.41 -1.67
N GLN A 39 -6.62 -1.62 -0.46
CA GLN A 39 -6.53 -0.65 0.62
C GLN A 39 -5.07 -0.43 1.02
N CYS A 40 -4.30 -1.50 1.20
CA CYS A 40 -2.88 -1.39 1.48
C CYS A 40 -2.15 -0.62 0.38
N LEU A 41 -2.38 -0.97 -0.88
CA LEU A 41 -1.72 -0.34 -2.02
C LEU A 41 -2.03 1.17 -2.07
N ASN A 42 -3.29 1.55 -1.89
CA ASN A 42 -3.70 2.96 -1.84
C ASN A 42 -3.08 3.71 -0.67
N GLU A 43 -2.99 3.08 0.51
CA GLU A 43 -2.35 3.65 1.69
C GLU A 43 -0.85 3.90 1.41
N LEU A 44 -0.13 2.88 0.94
CA LEU A 44 1.29 3.02 0.62
C LEU A 44 1.53 4.07 -0.47
N LYS A 45 0.69 4.09 -1.50
CA LYS A 45 0.74 5.09 -2.56
C LYS A 45 0.54 6.51 -2.04
N SER A 46 -0.48 6.74 -1.21
CA SER A 46 -0.74 8.05 -0.61
C SER A 46 0.46 8.53 0.21
N ARG A 47 1.06 7.64 1.00
CA ARG A 47 2.25 7.93 1.80
C ARG A 47 3.47 8.24 0.94
N LEU A 48 3.65 7.52 -0.16
CA LEU A 48 4.72 7.79 -1.14
C LEU A 48 4.56 9.18 -1.78
N ILE A 49 3.36 9.51 -2.24
CA ILE A 49 3.04 10.81 -2.86
C ILE A 49 3.25 11.94 -1.85
N SER A 50 2.76 11.79 -0.62
CA SER A 50 2.94 12.78 0.45
C SER A 50 4.42 13.01 0.76
N THR A 51 5.20 11.94 0.85
CA THR A 51 6.65 12.01 1.11
C THR A 51 7.40 12.67 -0.04
N GLN A 52 7.08 12.31 -1.28
CA GLN A 52 7.71 12.89 -2.47
C GLN A 52 7.36 14.39 -2.63
N SER A 53 6.14 14.78 -2.27
CA SER A 53 5.73 16.19 -2.20
C SER A 53 6.50 16.94 -1.11
N ALA A 54 6.64 16.36 0.09
CA ALA A 54 7.41 16.96 1.18
C ALA A 54 8.91 17.10 0.84
N LEU A 55 9.51 16.10 0.18
CA LEU A 55 10.88 16.19 -0.33
C LEU A 55 10.99 17.33 -1.34
N SER A 56 10.11 17.34 -2.36
CA SER A 56 10.15 18.36 -3.41
C SER A 56 9.99 19.77 -2.84
N ALA A 57 9.11 19.96 -1.85
CA ALA A 57 8.96 21.23 -1.14
C ALA A 57 10.23 21.61 -0.37
N TYR A 58 10.87 20.66 0.31
CA TYR A 58 12.13 20.89 1.02
C TYR A 58 13.25 21.35 0.09
N TYR A 59 13.47 20.65 -1.03
CA TYR A 59 14.50 21.03 -2.00
C TYR A 59 14.19 22.37 -2.67
N ALA A 60 12.93 22.62 -3.03
CA ALA A 60 12.51 23.89 -3.60
C ALA A 60 12.76 25.06 -2.62
N GLN A 61 12.41 24.87 -1.35
CA GLN A 61 12.65 25.87 -0.31
C GLN A 61 14.14 26.18 -0.13
N ARG A 62 14.99 25.15 -0.06
CA ARG A 62 16.44 25.34 0.08
C ARG A 62 17.06 26.02 -1.13
N PHE A 63 16.60 25.66 -2.33
CA PHE A 63 17.02 26.31 -3.56
C PHE A 63 16.67 27.80 -3.57
N LEU A 64 15.44 28.17 -3.17
CA LEU A 64 15.02 29.57 -3.08
C LEU A 64 15.79 30.37 -2.03
N GLN A 65 16.22 29.72 -0.95
CA GLN A 65 17.00 30.33 0.12
C GLN A 65 18.51 30.41 -0.20
N ALA A 66 18.96 29.87 -1.33
CA ALA A 66 20.38 29.68 -1.66
C ALA A 66 21.16 28.95 -0.53
N ASP A 67 20.46 28.09 0.20
CA ASP A 67 20.99 27.36 1.35
C ASP A 67 21.51 25.98 0.94
N SER A 68 22.45 25.45 1.73
CA SER A 68 22.92 24.07 1.53
C SER A 68 21.83 23.03 1.84
N ILE A 69 21.85 21.93 1.08
CA ILE A 69 20.98 20.78 1.33
C ILE A 69 21.52 19.98 2.52
N ASP A 70 20.73 19.91 3.58
CA ASP A 70 20.95 18.97 4.68
C ASP A 70 20.32 17.62 4.32
N THR A 71 21.16 16.62 4.04
CA THR A 71 20.76 15.26 3.67
C THR A 71 20.13 14.50 4.84
N THR A 72 20.45 14.87 6.08
CA THR A 72 19.84 14.28 7.29
C THR A 72 18.35 14.61 7.33
N LYS A 73 17.97 15.86 7.01
CA LYS A 73 16.57 16.26 6.89
C LYS A 73 15.85 15.53 5.76
N ALA A 74 16.50 15.34 4.61
CA ALA A 74 15.93 14.57 3.51
C ALA A 74 15.67 13.10 3.93
N TYR A 75 16.60 12.48 4.66
CA TYR A 75 16.42 11.14 5.20
C TYR A 75 15.29 11.08 6.24
N VAL A 76 15.16 12.09 7.11
CA VAL A 76 14.05 12.18 8.08
C VAL A 76 12.69 12.34 7.39
N ILE A 77 12.63 13.01 6.23
CA ILE A 77 11.40 13.06 5.43
C ILE A 77 11.10 11.67 4.85
N LEU A 78 12.11 10.99 4.30
CA LEU A 78 11.97 9.64 3.76
C LEU A 78 11.55 8.62 4.82
N SER A 79 12.10 8.68 6.03
CA SER A 79 11.77 7.73 7.12
C SER A 79 10.32 7.81 7.58
N ARG A 80 9.58 8.87 7.23
CA ARG A 80 8.11 8.92 7.42
C ARG A 80 7.37 7.83 6.64
N LEU A 81 7.98 7.28 5.58
CA LEU A 81 7.50 6.10 4.88
C LEU A 81 7.49 4.84 5.74
N GLU A 82 8.12 4.82 6.90
CA GLU A 82 8.05 3.66 7.81
C GLU A 82 6.99 3.81 8.91
N GLN A 83 6.36 4.98 9.04
CA GLN A 83 5.32 5.22 10.03
C GLN A 83 4.07 4.36 9.78
N ASN A 84 3.45 3.79 10.81
CA ASN A 84 2.25 2.94 10.67
C ASN A 84 2.45 1.66 9.83
N ASN A 85 3.69 1.17 9.71
CA ASN A 85 3.96 -0.12 9.08
C ASN A 85 3.16 -1.26 9.75
N ARG A 86 2.58 -2.12 8.92
CA ARG A 86 1.92 -3.37 9.32
C ARG A 86 2.65 -4.54 8.67
N ALA A 87 2.53 -5.74 9.24
CA ALA A 87 3.26 -6.92 8.78
C ALA A 87 3.12 -7.23 7.26
N LYS A 88 1.99 -6.84 6.65
CA LYS A 88 1.67 -7.07 5.23
C LYS A 88 1.48 -5.77 4.44
N CYS A 89 1.76 -4.62 5.05
CA CYS A 89 1.58 -3.31 4.45
C CYS A 89 2.58 -2.32 5.04
N ALA A 90 3.75 -2.20 4.43
CA ALA A 90 4.85 -1.45 5.01
C ALA A 90 5.77 -0.88 3.93
N PHE A 91 6.51 0.17 4.29
CA PHE A 91 7.77 0.48 3.60
C PHE A 91 8.96 0.29 4.54
N TYR A 92 10.10 -0.03 3.94
CA TYR A 92 11.40 -0.04 4.59
C TYR A 92 12.37 0.80 3.77
N VAL A 93 12.95 1.81 4.40
CA VAL A 93 13.84 2.79 3.79
C VAL A 93 15.27 2.38 4.08
N HIS A 94 16.00 2.06 3.02
CA HIS A 94 17.42 1.76 3.05
C HIS A 94 18.21 2.89 2.38
N SER A 95 19.52 2.94 2.63
CA SER A 95 20.38 3.90 1.93
C SER A 95 20.30 3.66 0.42
N GLY A 96 19.71 4.60 -0.32
CA GLY A 96 19.56 4.54 -1.78
C GLY A 96 18.41 3.70 -2.33
N SER A 97 17.60 3.04 -1.49
CA SER A 97 16.41 2.31 -1.97
C SER A 97 15.28 2.28 -0.96
N ILE A 98 14.05 2.08 -1.44
CA ILE A 98 12.86 1.93 -0.60
C ILE A 98 12.20 0.61 -0.99
N MET A 99 11.90 -0.24 -0.03
CA MET A 99 11.17 -1.48 -0.26
C MET A 99 9.74 -1.33 0.23
N ALA A 100 8.76 -1.57 -0.63
CA ALA A 100 7.36 -1.73 -0.23
C ALA A 100 7.01 -3.20 -0.05
N ILE A 101 6.28 -3.53 1.01
CA ILE A 101 5.70 -4.85 1.24
C ILE A 101 4.19 -4.72 1.12
N VAL A 102 3.60 -5.50 0.20
CA VAL A 102 2.16 -5.64 0.01
C VAL A 102 1.82 -7.13 0.05
N ASP A 103 1.15 -7.55 1.11
CA ASP A 103 0.85 -8.94 1.42
C ASP A 103 2.08 -9.85 1.46
N SER A 104 2.31 -10.61 0.39
CA SER A 104 3.44 -11.53 0.22
C SER A 104 4.39 -11.09 -0.91
N LYS A 105 4.20 -9.88 -1.44
CA LYS A 105 4.99 -9.33 -2.53
C LYS A 105 5.79 -8.15 -2.03
N ASN A 106 7.02 -8.06 -2.52
CA ASN A 106 7.91 -6.95 -2.25
C ASN A 106 8.15 -6.20 -3.57
N LEU A 107 8.22 -4.88 -3.49
CA LEU A 107 8.56 -4.00 -4.60
C LEU A 107 9.72 -3.11 -4.19
N GLN A 108 10.78 -3.09 -4.96
CA GLN A 108 11.92 -2.22 -4.71
C GLN A 108 11.81 -0.95 -5.56
N PHE A 109 11.96 0.18 -4.89
CA PHE A 109 12.13 1.49 -5.49
C PHE A 109 13.59 1.92 -5.40
N VAL A 110 14.09 2.48 -6.48
CA VAL A 110 15.43 3.05 -6.59
C VAL A 110 15.33 4.56 -6.38
N LEU A 111 16.23 5.10 -5.56
CA LEU A 111 16.42 6.54 -5.36
C LEU A 111 17.56 7.03 -6.24
N GLU A 112 17.26 7.93 -7.17
CA GLU A 112 18.27 8.52 -8.06
C GLU A 112 18.30 10.06 -7.91
N PRO A 113 19.38 10.65 -7.35
CA PRO A 113 20.57 10.00 -6.82
C PRO A 113 20.38 9.48 -5.39
N ALA A 114 21.06 8.38 -5.07
CA ALA A 114 21.05 7.77 -3.73
C ALA A 114 21.64 8.69 -2.64
N SER A 115 22.46 9.66 -3.03
CA SER A 115 23.11 10.60 -2.12
C SER A 115 22.19 11.65 -1.52
N LEU A 116 20.98 11.83 -2.07
CA LEU A 116 20.01 12.86 -1.64
C LEU A 116 20.54 14.29 -1.69
N VAL A 117 21.64 14.54 -2.40
CA VAL A 117 22.23 15.89 -2.55
C VAL A 117 21.32 16.80 -3.39
N ILE A 118 20.56 16.20 -4.31
CA ILE A 118 19.49 16.84 -5.08
C ILE A 118 18.21 16.03 -4.87
N ASN A 119 17.07 16.61 -5.25
CA ASN A 119 15.77 15.95 -5.13
C ASN A 119 15.79 14.57 -5.83
N PRO A 120 15.69 13.46 -5.09
CA PRO A 120 15.80 12.14 -5.68
C PRO A 120 14.53 11.80 -6.45
N LYS A 121 14.71 11.24 -7.64
CA LYS A 121 13.66 10.54 -8.34
C LYS A 121 13.46 9.17 -7.70
N ILE A 122 12.24 8.91 -7.24
CA ILE A 122 11.82 7.59 -6.79
C ILE A 122 11.23 6.86 -7.99
N SER A 123 11.77 5.69 -8.32
CA SER A 123 11.30 4.91 -9.47
C SER A 123 11.31 3.41 -9.17
N CYS A 124 10.46 2.65 -9.86
CA CYS A 124 10.43 1.20 -9.80
C CYS A 124 10.45 0.60 -11.21
N LEU A 125 10.78 -0.69 -11.30
CA LEU A 125 10.81 -1.40 -12.58
C LEU A 125 9.39 -1.70 -13.06
N LEU A 126 8.96 -1.03 -14.13
CA LEU A 126 7.63 -1.24 -14.75
C LEU A 126 7.36 -2.67 -15.23
N LYS A 127 8.40 -3.51 -15.31
CA LYS A 127 8.26 -4.95 -15.59
C LYS A 127 7.56 -5.68 -14.44
N GLU A 128 7.65 -5.17 -13.22
CA GLU A 128 6.97 -5.74 -12.06
C GLU A 128 5.50 -5.32 -12.03
N ALA A 129 4.60 -6.30 -11.88
CA ALA A 129 3.16 -6.03 -11.82
C ALA A 129 2.80 -5.04 -10.71
N LEU A 130 3.43 -5.19 -9.54
CA LEU A 130 3.19 -4.32 -8.39
C LEU A 130 3.61 -2.86 -8.67
N CYS A 131 4.68 -2.64 -9.45
CA CYS A 131 5.09 -1.29 -9.86
C CYS A 131 4.02 -0.60 -10.71
N LYS A 132 3.35 -1.35 -11.60
CA LYS A 132 2.25 -0.84 -12.42
C LYS A 132 1.07 -0.40 -11.57
N ASP A 133 0.72 -1.22 -10.57
CA ASP A 133 -0.35 -0.91 -9.63
C ASP A 133 -0.04 0.37 -8.83
N PHE A 134 1.23 0.60 -8.46
CA PHE A 134 1.65 1.84 -7.79
C PHE A 134 1.59 3.08 -8.68
N THR A 135 1.93 2.97 -9.96
CA THR A 135 2.12 4.14 -10.84
C THR A 135 0.82 4.69 -11.45
N ASP A 136 -0.33 4.00 -11.33
CA ASP A 136 -1.60 4.33 -12.02
C ASP A 136 -1.43 4.73 -13.49
N ARG A 137 -0.29 4.40 -14.11
CA ARG A 137 -0.13 4.53 -15.55
C ARG A 137 -0.88 3.37 -16.15
N ILE A 138 -2.19 3.57 -16.28
CA ILE A 138 -2.96 3.15 -17.43
C ILE A 138 -2.12 3.61 -18.63
N LEU A 139 -1.23 2.73 -19.10
CA LEU A 139 -0.83 2.76 -20.49
C LEU A 139 -2.12 2.35 -21.22
N ASP A 140 -2.96 3.36 -21.49
CA ASP A 140 -4.01 3.29 -22.48
C ASP A 140 -3.39 2.66 -23.73
N LYS A 141 -4.01 1.57 -24.15
CA LYS A 141 -3.72 0.92 -25.43
C LYS A 141 -4.70 1.47 -26.46
#